data_AF-A0A2S0MW84-F1
#
_entry.id   AF-A0A2S0MW84-F1
#
_cell.length_a   1.000
_cell.length_b   1.000
_cell.length_c   1.000
_cell.angle_alpha   90.00
_cell.angle_beta   90.00
_cell.angle_gamma   90.00
#
_symmetry.space_group_name_H-M   'P 1'
#
loop_
_entity.id
_entity.type
_entity.pdbx_description
1 polymer ?
#
loop_
_entity_poly.entity_id
_entity_poly.type
_entity_poly.pdbx_seq_one_letter_code
_entity_poly.pdbx_strand_id
1 'polypeptide(L)'
;MLLQAARAAWRRNRGSGIANAAPHYNGTVKGEIDGKKLDVKVVCERSKIGKMDSLSARSDPGMEIDAKDRNGDGIAVSVTGDMSQPAAAFTMLVGGKVYKFGARRDLKVTATGLSLKAHFKPAPNKPELTAYDVDLTLECA
;
A
#
# COMPACT_ATOMS: atom_id res chain seq x y z
N MET A 1 37.99 53.98 -14.18
CA MET A 1 37.87 53.21 -12.92
C MET A 1 36.56 53.59 -12.24
N LEU A 2 35.56 52.70 -12.23
CA LEU A 2 34.62 52.49 -11.13
C LEU A 2 33.61 51.40 -11.52
N LEU A 3 33.49 50.42 -10.64
CA LEU A 3 32.59 49.29 -10.63
C LEU A 3 31.12 49.75 -10.66
N GLN A 4 30.22 48.92 -11.21
CA GLN A 4 29.08 48.43 -10.42
C GLN A 4 28.47 47.17 -11.04
N ALA A 5 28.53 46.10 -10.26
CA ALA A 5 27.92 44.82 -10.51
C ALA A 5 26.52 44.73 -9.87
N ALA A 6 25.64 44.01 -10.57
CA ALA A 6 24.55 43.16 -10.08
C ALA A 6 23.47 43.74 -9.16
N ARG A 7 22.20 43.55 -9.57
CA ARG A 7 21.15 42.85 -8.79
C ARG A 7 19.86 42.72 -9.63
N ALA A 8 19.71 41.60 -10.33
CA ALA A 8 18.41 41.18 -10.82
C ALA A 8 17.63 40.58 -9.64
N ALA A 9 16.64 41.34 -9.16
CA ALA A 9 15.73 40.94 -8.10
C ALA A 9 14.80 39.82 -8.58
N TRP A 10 15.13 38.56 -8.27
CA TRP A 10 14.16 37.47 -8.38
C TRP A 10 13.12 37.60 -7.27
N ARG A 11 11.92 38.03 -7.66
CA ARG A 11 10.70 37.99 -6.84
C ARG A 11 10.49 36.55 -6.35
N ARG A 12 10.58 36.35 -5.03
CA ARG A 12 10.11 35.15 -4.35
C ARG A 12 8.60 35.02 -4.57
N ASN A 13 8.22 34.08 -5.44
CA ASN A 13 6.85 33.60 -5.56
C ASN A 13 6.51 32.84 -4.27
N ARG A 14 5.95 33.53 -3.27
CA ARG A 14 5.36 32.89 -2.09
C ARG A 14 3.99 32.31 -2.48
N GLY A 15 4.01 31.27 -3.30
CA GLY A 15 2.95 30.28 -3.30
C GLY A 15 3.16 29.45 -2.04
N SER A 16 2.37 29.72 -1.01
CA SER A 16 2.21 28.82 0.13
C SER A 16 1.49 27.56 -0.35
N GLY A 17 2.20 26.75 -1.14
CA GLY A 17 1.89 25.35 -1.25
C GLY A 17 2.17 24.78 0.13
N ILE A 18 1.13 24.29 0.80
CA ILE A 18 1.32 23.32 1.86
C ILE A 18 2.06 22.19 1.16
N ALA A 19 3.38 22.15 1.31
CA ALA A 19 4.19 21.05 0.84
C ALA A 19 3.73 19.88 1.71
N ASN A 20 2.71 19.15 1.26
CA ASN A 20 2.44 17.82 1.76
C ASN A 20 3.76 17.08 1.55
N ALA A 21 4.50 16.86 2.64
CA ALA A 21 5.70 16.05 2.60
C ALA A 21 5.34 14.77 1.83
N ALA A 22 6.17 14.41 0.86
CA ALA A 22 5.96 13.19 0.09
C ALA A 22 5.69 12.05 1.10
N PRO A 23 4.66 11.21 0.88
CA PRO A 23 4.33 10.15 1.82
C PRO A 23 5.59 9.33 2.13
N HIS A 24 6.02 9.33 3.39
CA HIS A 24 7.22 8.61 3.79
C HIS A 24 6.87 7.13 3.86
N TYR A 25 7.31 6.38 2.85
CA TYR A 25 7.26 4.93 2.86
C TYR A 25 7.93 4.39 4.13
N ASN A 26 7.14 3.75 4.97
CA ASN A 26 7.54 3.17 6.26
C ASN A 26 7.19 1.67 6.33
N GLY A 27 6.98 1.00 5.19
CA GLY A 27 6.74 -0.43 5.18
C GLY A 27 7.01 -1.08 3.84
N THR A 28 6.89 -2.41 3.80
CA THR A 28 7.02 -3.21 2.58
C THR A 28 5.99 -4.32 2.53
N VAL A 29 5.49 -4.60 1.32
CA VAL A 29 4.77 -5.83 0.99
C VAL A 29 5.66 -6.69 0.11
N LYS A 30 5.97 -7.90 0.58
CA LYS A 30 6.81 -8.88 -0.12
C LYS A 30 6.07 -10.19 -0.34
N GLY A 31 6.47 -10.92 -1.37
CA GLY A 31 6.02 -12.28 -1.61
C GLY A 31 5.59 -12.52 -3.05
N GLU A 32 4.47 -13.21 -3.24
CA GLU A 32 3.97 -13.62 -4.55
C GLU A 32 2.44 -13.70 -4.57
N ILE A 33 1.85 -13.32 -5.70
CA ILE A 33 0.45 -13.61 -6.04
C ILE A 33 0.39 -14.19 -7.45
N ASP A 34 -0.24 -15.35 -7.61
CA ASP A 34 -0.48 -15.97 -8.93
C ASP A 34 0.82 -16.11 -9.76
N GLY A 35 1.93 -16.51 -9.11
CA GLY A 35 3.25 -16.63 -9.75
C GLY A 35 4.01 -15.31 -9.95
N LYS A 36 3.44 -14.16 -9.56
CA LYS A 36 4.04 -12.83 -9.73
C LYS A 36 4.66 -12.33 -8.43
N LYS A 37 5.98 -12.16 -8.44
CA LYS A 37 6.74 -11.66 -7.30
C LYS A 37 6.40 -10.21 -6.98
N LEU A 38 6.43 -9.90 -5.69
CA LEU A 38 6.18 -8.59 -5.12
C LEU A 38 7.31 -8.22 -4.16
N ASP A 39 7.83 -7.01 -4.32
CA ASP A 39 8.67 -6.31 -3.34
C ASP A 39 8.37 -4.81 -3.48
N VAL A 40 7.37 -4.35 -2.73
CA VAL A 40 6.75 -3.04 -2.93
C VAL A 40 6.84 -2.24 -1.65
N LYS A 41 7.31 -0.99 -1.74
CA LYS A 41 7.27 -0.06 -0.61
C LYS A 41 5.84 0.43 -0.38
N VAL A 42 5.44 0.52 0.88
CA VAL A 42 4.10 0.99 1.26
C VAL A 42 4.18 2.05 2.36
N VAL A 43 3.19 2.93 2.37
CA VAL A 43 2.90 3.81 3.48
C VAL A 43 1.91 3.10 4.37
N CYS A 44 2.32 2.87 5.61
CA CYS A 44 1.53 2.25 6.65
C CYS A 44 0.99 3.29 7.61
N GLU A 45 -0.30 3.17 7.93
CA GLU A 45 -0.97 3.92 8.99
C GLU A 45 -1.54 2.92 9.98
N ARG A 46 -1.11 2.99 11.25
CA ARG A 46 -1.64 2.16 12.32
C ARG A 46 -2.31 3.05 13.36
N SER A 47 -3.55 2.72 13.72
CA SER A 47 -4.30 3.46 14.74
C SER A 47 -4.87 2.50 15.77
N LYS A 48 -4.62 2.82 17.04
CA LYS A 48 -5.13 2.07 18.20
C LYS A 48 -6.12 2.94 18.96
N ILE A 49 -7.38 2.50 19.00
CA ILE A 49 -8.45 3.18 19.74
C ILE A 49 -9.13 2.16 20.66
N GLY A 50 -8.84 2.26 21.95
CA GLY A 50 -9.28 1.26 22.93
C GLY A 50 -8.73 -0.12 22.61
N LYS A 51 -9.61 -1.09 22.30
CA LYS A 51 -9.23 -2.45 21.90
C LYS A 51 -9.04 -2.61 20.39
N MET A 52 -9.50 -1.65 19.59
CA MET A 52 -9.33 -1.70 18.13
C MET A 52 -7.90 -1.36 17.78
N ASP A 53 -7.29 -2.18 16.93
CA ASP A 53 -5.94 -2.00 16.41
C ASP A 53 -6.00 -2.13 14.90
N SER A 54 -6.15 -0.99 14.24
CA SER A 54 -6.32 -0.91 12.79
C SER A 54 -4.98 -0.68 12.10
N LEU A 55 -4.77 -1.38 11.00
CA LEU A 55 -3.62 -1.22 10.11
C LEU A 55 -4.12 -0.89 8.70
N SER A 56 -3.51 0.07 8.04
CA SER A 56 -3.64 0.25 6.60
C SER A 56 -2.26 0.36 5.96
N ALA A 57 -2.12 -0.11 4.73
CA ALA A 57 -0.88 -0.02 3.97
C ALA A 57 -1.16 0.23 2.49
N ARG A 58 -0.48 1.22 1.87
CA ARG A 58 -0.68 1.61 0.47
C ARG A 58 0.62 1.84 -0.28
N SER A 59 0.82 1.25 -1.45
CA SER A 59 2.02 1.50 -2.29
C SER A 59 1.97 2.84 -3.02
N ASP A 60 0.77 3.26 -3.38
CA ASP A 60 0.52 4.42 -4.23
C ASP A 60 -0.44 5.38 -3.52
N PRO A 61 -0.07 5.92 -2.35
CA PRO A 61 -0.96 6.68 -1.49
C PRO A 61 -1.51 7.94 -2.18
N GLY A 62 -2.77 8.24 -1.91
CA GLY A 62 -3.51 9.42 -2.37
C GLY A 62 -4.89 9.42 -1.72
N MET A 63 -5.79 10.33 -2.10
CA MET A 63 -7.07 10.53 -1.36
C MET A 63 -8.12 9.41 -1.54
N GLU A 64 -7.89 8.44 -2.43
CA GLU A 64 -8.83 7.35 -2.73
C GLU A 64 -8.45 6.04 -2.00
N ILE A 65 -9.43 5.20 -1.68
CA ILE A 65 -9.27 3.98 -0.87
C ILE A 65 -8.75 2.77 -1.69
N ASP A 66 -9.02 2.75 -3.00
CA ASP A 66 -8.69 1.62 -3.88
C ASP A 66 -7.22 1.61 -4.32
N ALA A 67 -6.68 0.42 -4.62
CA ALA A 67 -5.36 0.28 -5.20
C ALA A 67 -5.37 0.79 -6.65
N LYS A 68 -4.71 1.91 -6.88
CA LYS A 68 -4.53 2.53 -8.19
C LYS A 68 -3.04 2.70 -8.42
N ASP A 69 -2.55 2.16 -9.52
CA ASP A 69 -1.18 2.35 -9.95
C ASP A 69 -1.03 3.78 -10.49
N ARG A 70 -0.48 4.65 -9.65
CA ARG A 70 -0.30 6.07 -9.93
C ARG A 70 1.13 6.37 -10.38
N ASN A 71 2.08 5.50 -10.03
CA ASN A 71 3.48 5.67 -10.39
C ASN A 71 3.83 5.02 -11.76
N GLY A 72 2.95 4.15 -12.27
CA GLY A 72 3.06 3.48 -13.57
C GLY A 72 3.93 2.22 -13.57
N ASP A 73 4.21 1.61 -12.41
CA ASP A 73 5.08 0.44 -12.28
C ASP A 73 4.36 -0.91 -12.51
N GLY A 74 3.05 -0.87 -12.75
CA GLY A 74 2.21 -2.03 -12.98
C GLY A 74 1.81 -2.77 -11.70
N ILE A 75 2.10 -2.21 -10.53
CA ILE A 75 1.83 -2.79 -9.22
C ILE A 75 1.20 -1.75 -8.29
N ALA A 76 0.00 -2.04 -7.78
CA ALA A 76 -0.61 -1.23 -6.73
C ALA A 76 -1.08 -2.12 -5.59
N VAL A 77 -0.85 -1.68 -4.35
CA VAL A 77 -1.26 -2.43 -3.15
C VAL A 77 -2.06 -1.51 -2.23
N SER A 78 -3.22 -2.00 -1.77
CA SER A 78 -4.02 -1.42 -0.70
C SER A 78 -4.45 -2.54 0.25
N VAL A 79 -4.03 -2.44 1.51
CA VAL A 79 -4.37 -3.38 2.58
C VAL A 79 -5.06 -2.62 3.70
N THR A 80 -6.14 -3.17 4.22
CA THR A 80 -6.78 -2.74 5.46
C THR A 80 -6.92 -3.94 6.38
N GLY A 81 -6.56 -3.78 7.65
CA GLY A 81 -6.53 -4.88 8.61
C GLY A 81 -7.01 -4.46 10.00
N ASP A 82 -7.60 -5.43 10.69
CA ASP A 82 -7.85 -5.40 12.13
C ASP A 82 -6.87 -6.39 12.79
N MET A 83 -5.92 -5.85 13.54
CA MET A 83 -4.89 -6.59 14.26
C MET A 83 -5.42 -7.17 15.58
N SER A 84 -6.53 -6.63 16.09
CA SER A 84 -7.17 -7.10 17.34
C SER A 84 -8.05 -8.33 17.09
N GLN A 85 -8.66 -8.41 15.91
CA GLN A 85 -9.36 -9.58 15.38
C GLN A 85 -8.75 -9.90 14.02
N PRO A 86 -7.68 -10.73 13.96
CA PRO A 86 -6.87 -10.92 12.76
C PRO A 86 -7.71 -11.13 11.50
N ALA A 87 -7.89 -10.04 10.76
CA ALA A 87 -8.68 -9.96 9.57
C ALA A 87 -8.11 -8.86 8.69
N ALA A 88 -7.99 -9.11 7.39
CA ALA A 88 -7.54 -8.11 6.46
C ALA A 88 -8.23 -8.24 5.11
N ALA A 89 -8.43 -7.10 4.46
CA ALA A 89 -8.87 -6.98 3.09
C ALA A 89 -7.71 -6.45 2.24
N PHE A 90 -7.52 -7.09 1.09
CA PHE A 90 -6.46 -6.80 0.14
C PHE A 90 -7.09 -6.41 -1.19
N THR A 91 -6.62 -5.31 -1.75
CA THR A 91 -6.86 -4.92 -3.14
C THR A 91 -5.51 -4.71 -3.78
N MET A 92 -5.21 -5.45 -4.85
CA MET A 92 -3.90 -5.42 -5.49
C MET A 92 -4.06 -5.39 -7.01
N LEU A 93 -3.33 -4.51 -7.68
CA LEU A 93 -3.08 -4.60 -9.12
C LEU A 93 -1.70 -5.24 -9.28
N VAL A 94 -1.58 -6.37 -9.97
CA VAL A 94 -0.30 -7.02 -10.24
C VAL A 94 -0.33 -7.60 -11.64
N GLY A 95 0.64 -7.25 -12.48
CA GLY A 95 0.74 -7.77 -13.84
C GLY A 95 -0.50 -7.48 -14.70
N GLY A 96 -1.17 -6.35 -14.46
CA GLY A 96 -2.39 -5.94 -15.18
C GLY A 96 -3.69 -6.59 -14.70
N LYS A 97 -3.66 -7.43 -13.66
CA LYS A 97 -4.85 -8.07 -13.07
C LYS A 97 -5.14 -7.50 -11.69
N VAL A 98 -6.43 -7.28 -11.39
CA VAL A 98 -6.88 -6.82 -10.07
C VAL A 98 -7.32 -8.01 -9.21
N TYR A 99 -6.73 -8.13 -8.03
CA TYR A 99 -7.05 -9.12 -7.01
C TYR A 99 -7.74 -8.41 -5.85
N LYS A 100 -8.94 -8.88 -5.47
CA LYS A 100 -9.69 -8.40 -4.30
C LYS A 100 -10.06 -9.59 -3.43
N PHE A 101 -9.52 -9.65 -2.22
CA PHE A 101 -9.77 -10.77 -1.32
C PHE A 101 -9.69 -10.35 0.15
N GLY A 102 -10.35 -11.13 1.00
CA GLY A 102 -10.26 -11.00 2.45
C GLY A 102 -9.65 -12.26 3.05
N ALA A 103 -8.87 -12.09 4.10
CA ALA A 103 -8.30 -13.20 4.87
C ALA A 103 -8.61 -13.01 6.36
N ARG A 104 -8.86 -14.13 7.04
CA ARG A 104 -9.01 -14.19 8.51
C ARG A 104 -8.21 -15.35 9.09
N ARG A 105 -8.59 -16.59 8.73
CA ARG A 105 -7.98 -17.81 9.28
C ARG A 105 -6.52 -18.01 8.89
N ASP A 106 -6.16 -17.67 7.66
CA ASP A 106 -4.81 -17.84 7.12
C ASP A 106 -3.91 -16.61 7.38
N LEU A 107 -4.46 -15.59 8.03
CA LEU A 107 -3.75 -14.36 8.39
C LEU A 107 -3.03 -14.55 9.72
N LYS A 108 -1.74 -14.20 9.76
CA LYS A 108 -0.94 -14.16 10.99
C LYS A 108 -0.49 -12.73 11.25
N VAL A 109 -0.75 -12.24 12.45
CA VAL A 109 -0.19 -10.97 12.93
C VAL A 109 1.29 -11.17 13.24
N THR A 110 2.15 -10.33 12.65
CA THR A 110 3.58 -10.27 12.98
C THR A 110 3.82 -9.14 13.99
N ALA A 111 5.06 -8.95 14.43
CA ALA A 111 5.39 -7.85 15.35
C ALA A 111 5.03 -6.47 14.77
N THR A 112 5.22 -6.33 13.45
CA THR A 112 5.18 -5.06 12.73
C THR A 112 4.14 -5.02 11.61
N GLY A 113 3.42 -6.11 11.35
CA GLY A 113 2.36 -6.14 10.35
C GLY A 113 1.65 -7.49 10.25
N LEU A 114 1.49 -8.00 9.02
CA LEU A 114 0.66 -9.14 8.69
C LEU A 114 1.40 -10.08 7.74
N SER A 115 1.16 -11.38 7.88
CA SER A 115 1.53 -12.38 6.88
C SER A 115 0.33 -13.23 6.50
N LEU A 116 0.29 -13.64 5.24
CA LEU A 116 -0.80 -14.43 4.66
C LEU A 116 -0.20 -15.48 3.72
N LYS A 117 -0.58 -16.73 3.91
CA LYS A 117 -0.31 -17.79 2.94
C LYS A 117 -1.59 -18.57 2.70
N ALA A 118 -2.16 -18.45 1.51
CA ALA A 118 -3.47 -19.00 1.21
C ALA A 118 -3.60 -19.41 -0.26
N HIS A 119 -4.39 -20.45 -0.50
CA HIS A 119 -4.82 -20.86 -1.83
C HIS A 119 -6.30 -20.50 -1.99
N PHE A 120 -6.61 -19.52 -2.83
CA PHE A 120 -7.98 -19.09 -3.08
C PHE A 120 -8.60 -19.93 -4.18
N LYS A 121 -9.69 -20.62 -3.85
CA LYS A 121 -10.50 -21.37 -4.80
C LYS A 121 -11.65 -20.50 -5.33
N PRO A 122 -12.12 -20.76 -6.55
CA PRO A 122 -13.31 -20.11 -7.08
C PRO A 122 -14.49 -20.38 -6.16
N ALA A 123 -15.35 -19.38 -5.94
CA ALA A 123 -16.58 -19.61 -5.22
C ALA A 123 -17.49 -20.52 -6.09
N PRO A 124 -18.27 -21.46 -5.50
CA PRO A 124 -19.14 -22.35 -6.27
C PRO A 124 -20.14 -21.62 -7.16
N ASN A 125 -20.55 -20.42 -6.74
CA ASN A 125 -21.47 -19.54 -7.47
C ASN A 125 -20.78 -18.54 -8.41
N LYS A 126 -19.44 -18.56 -8.49
CA LYS A 126 -18.63 -17.75 -9.40
C LYS A 126 -17.45 -18.57 -9.98
N PRO A 127 -17.74 -19.64 -10.73
CA PRO A 127 -16.72 -20.52 -11.31
C PRO A 127 -15.82 -19.82 -12.33
N GLU A 128 -16.23 -18.65 -12.84
CA GLU A 128 -15.43 -17.80 -13.73
C GLU A 128 -14.20 -17.19 -13.05
N LEU A 129 -14.16 -17.16 -11.72
CA LEU A 129 -12.97 -16.75 -10.98
C LEU A 129 -11.92 -17.86 -11.08
N THR A 130 -10.69 -17.52 -11.46
CA THR A 130 -9.57 -18.48 -11.46
C THR A 130 -9.11 -18.73 -10.05
N ALA A 131 -8.73 -19.97 -9.71
CA ALA A 131 -7.98 -20.23 -8.49
C ALA A 131 -6.64 -19.50 -8.54
N TYR A 132 -6.12 -19.04 -7.39
CA TYR A 132 -4.79 -18.43 -7.31
C TYR A 132 -4.18 -18.61 -5.93
N ASP A 133 -2.85 -18.65 -5.91
CA ASP A 133 -2.05 -18.71 -4.69
C ASP A 133 -1.61 -17.31 -4.26
N VAL A 134 -1.53 -17.14 -2.93
CA VAL A 134 -1.06 -15.91 -2.28
C VAL A 134 -0.07 -16.32 -1.18
N ASP A 135 1.12 -15.73 -1.22
CA ASP A 135 2.11 -15.77 -0.15
C ASP A 135 2.63 -14.35 0.04
N LEU A 136 2.16 -13.65 1.07
CA LEU A 136 2.42 -12.23 1.29
C LEU A 136 2.87 -11.97 2.72
N THR A 137 3.78 -11.01 2.86
CA THR A 137 4.21 -10.45 4.13
C THR A 137 4.24 -8.94 4.02
N LEU A 138 3.41 -8.29 4.84
CA LEU A 138 3.33 -6.84 5.05
C LEU A 138 4.05 -6.52 6.36
N GLU A 139 5.08 -5.70 6.30
CA GLU A 139 5.80 -5.21 7.48
C GLU A 139 5.79 -3.68 7.50
N CYS A 140 5.44 -3.08 8.64
CA CYS A 140 5.38 -1.65 8.86
C CYS A 140 6.29 -1.25 10.02
N ALA A 141 7.23 -0.33 9.76
CA ALA A 141 8.20 0.21 10.69
C ALA A 141 7.64 1.35 11.56
#